data_AF-B6TLT3-F1
#
_entry.id   AF-B6TLT3-F1
#
_cell.length_a   1.000
_cell.length_b   1.000
_cell.length_c   1.000
_cell.angle_alpha   90.00
_cell.angle_beta   90.00
_cell.angle_gamma   90.00
#
_symmetry.space_group_name_H-M   'P 1'
#
loop_
_entity.id
_entity.type
_entity.pdbx_description
1 polymer ?
#
loop_
_entity_poly.entity_id
_entity_poly.type
_entity_poly.pdbx_seq_one_letter_code
_entity_poly.pdbx_strand_id
1 'polypeptide(L)'
;MAAAEGQVRRDMWGQEYRTSSADPTCALAAAHAAQSVAPRDPAGAAAFLNAAADNLGKATEYERAVFGTLSVLVGEKRDEEVAIERHFELLEQFPRDLLSLKRAQLICFYMGKPDLSLKFVQQVLPKNQDQNFIYGMLAFPLLELGRMDEAERAARRGLAINKNDFWSQHNLCHVFQQECRFREATEFMESCSPSWEACTSFLLTHNWWHVAVCYLEAESPLCKVLEIYDHNIMKELEKSYCETAEVYLNGLGLLLRLFIRGHIDSAKERLTTLLDALKNESTWHVEWLLDLLILWALSSMGELKSAHNMLESLKSRVRLMDRNRQQAMQKAIKLAEAAYEYGKGDHMKVYDTLGPDFDALGYKMIGASDEQVDVFNEVWYTVLINAGETSKAIEILGKQIRKREGAPFLWRLLEKSYSLAGRSADASVASKKANALQSSYFH
;
A
#
# COMPACT_ATOMS: atom_id res chain seq x y z
N MET A 1 -5.63 -27.38 -0.43
CA MET A 1 -6.86 -27.81 0.26
C MET A 1 -8.02 -27.62 -0.69
N ALA A 2 -8.63 -28.72 -1.14
CA ALA A 2 -9.84 -28.65 -1.95
C ALA A 2 -10.93 -27.91 -1.16
N ALA A 3 -11.39 -26.77 -1.69
CA ALA A 3 -12.47 -26.02 -1.08
C ALA A 3 -13.76 -26.84 -1.13
N ALA A 4 -14.46 -26.94 0.00
CA ALA A 4 -15.77 -27.56 0.06
C ALA A 4 -16.73 -26.82 -0.90
N GLU A 5 -17.51 -27.59 -1.66
CA GLU A 5 -18.56 -27.07 -2.53
C GLU A 5 -19.48 -26.13 -1.74
N GLY A 6 -19.68 -24.89 -2.25
CA GLY A 6 -20.70 -23.97 -1.74
C GLY A 6 -20.23 -22.83 -0.83
N GLN A 7 -18.93 -22.61 -0.61
CA GLN A 7 -18.46 -21.43 0.13
C GLN A 7 -18.62 -20.15 -0.71
N VAL A 8 -19.55 -19.27 -0.31
CA VAL A 8 -19.73 -17.94 -0.90
C VAL A 8 -18.54 -17.05 -0.51
N ARG A 9 -17.76 -16.61 -1.49
CA ARG A 9 -16.68 -15.64 -1.31
C ARG A 9 -17.08 -14.30 -1.92
N ARG A 10 -16.55 -13.22 -1.36
CA ARG A 10 -16.75 -11.85 -1.85
C ARG A 10 -15.53 -11.40 -2.65
N ASP A 11 -15.75 -10.76 -3.78
CA ASP A 11 -14.66 -10.16 -4.56
C ASP A 11 -14.14 -8.86 -3.90
N MET A 12 -13.19 -8.20 -4.56
CA MET A 12 -12.61 -6.93 -4.10
C MET A 12 -13.62 -5.77 -3.99
N TRP A 13 -14.87 -5.99 -4.38
CA TRP A 13 -15.99 -5.05 -4.32
C TRP A 13 -17.13 -5.53 -3.41
N GLY A 14 -16.96 -6.64 -2.70
CA GLY A 14 -17.95 -7.19 -1.78
C GLY A 14 -19.02 -8.07 -2.44
N GLN A 15 -18.90 -8.43 -3.72
CA GLN A 15 -19.91 -9.25 -4.43
C GLN A 15 -19.66 -10.76 -4.31
N GLU A 16 -20.74 -11.51 -4.07
CA GLU A 16 -20.75 -12.97 -3.95
C GLU A 16 -20.51 -13.65 -5.30
N TYR A 17 -19.54 -14.57 -5.40
CA TYR A 17 -19.28 -15.33 -6.62
C TYR A 17 -19.28 -16.86 -6.39
N ARG A 18 -19.66 -17.62 -7.45
CA ARG A 18 -19.66 -19.10 -7.46
C ARG A 18 -18.33 -19.66 -7.97
N THR A 19 -17.97 -20.84 -7.48
CA THR A 19 -16.73 -21.55 -7.82
C THR A 19 -16.72 -22.03 -9.28
N SER A 20 -15.55 -22.07 -9.91
CA SER A 20 -15.34 -22.59 -11.27
C SER A 20 -15.79 -24.04 -11.45
N SER A 21 -15.95 -24.81 -10.36
CA SER A 21 -16.48 -26.18 -10.38
C SER A 21 -17.93 -26.29 -10.86
N ALA A 22 -18.70 -25.20 -10.85
CA ALA A 22 -20.09 -25.20 -11.29
C ALA A 22 -20.25 -25.21 -12.83
N ASP A 23 -19.23 -24.75 -13.58
CA ASP A 23 -19.16 -24.84 -15.03
C ASP A 23 -17.69 -25.04 -15.48
N PRO A 24 -17.22 -26.30 -15.52
CA PRO A 24 -15.82 -26.60 -15.85
C PRO A 24 -15.47 -26.31 -17.30
N THR A 25 -16.44 -25.95 -18.15
CA THR A 25 -16.23 -25.60 -19.57
C THR A 25 -16.14 -24.10 -19.82
N CYS A 26 -16.48 -23.27 -18.83
CA CYS A 26 -16.38 -21.82 -18.95
C CYS A 26 -14.92 -21.37 -18.86
N ALA A 27 -14.35 -20.96 -20.00
CA ALA A 27 -12.97 -20.49 -20.09
C ALA A 27 -12.70 -19.27 -19.19
N LEU A 28 -13.68 -18.38 -19.04
CA LEU A 28 -13.58 -17.20 -18.17
C LEU A 28 -13.47 -17.57 -16.69
N ALA A 29 -14.35 -18.45 -16.21
CA ALA A 29 -14.34 -18.90 -14.82
C ALA A 29 -13.03 -19.62 -14.48
N ALA A 30 -12.55 -20.48 -15.39
CA ALA A 30 -11.26 -21.14 -15.24
C ALA A 30 -10.09 -20.15 -15.24
N ALA A 31 -10.07 -19.16 -16.13
CA ALA A 31 -9.00 -18.15 -16.17
C ALA A 31 -8.96 -17.30 -14.89
N HIS A 32 -10.11 -16.88 -14.34
CA HIS A 32 -10.15 -16.17 -13.06
C HIS A 32 -9.74 -17.05 -11.88
N ALA A 33 -10.14 -18.32 -11.88
CA ALA A 33 -9.71 -19.28 -10.86
C ALA A 33 -8.18 -19.44 -10.88
N ALA A 34 -7.57 -19.50 -12.07
CA ALA A 34 -6.12 -19.56 -12.21
C ALA A 34 -5.44 -18.35 -11.55
N GLN A 35 -5.91 -17.13 -11.84
CA GLN A 35 -5.38 -15.91 -11.25
C GLN A 35 -5.51 -15.93 -9.71
N SER A 36 -6.66 -16.34 -9.20
CA SER A 36 -6.95 -16.31 -7.76
C SER A 36 -6.06 -17.26 -6.96
N VAL A 37 -5.68 -18.41 -7.51
CA VAL A 37 -4.87 -19.40 -6.79
C VAL A 37 -3.37 -19.26 -7.06
N ALA A 38 -2.97 -18.57 -8.14
CA ALA A 38 -1.57 -18.44 -8.57
C ALA A 38 -0.56 -18.09 -7.45
N PRO A 39 -0.85 -17.17 -6.51
CA PRO A 39 0.11 -16.84 -5.45
C PRO A 39 0.37 -17.98 -4.46
N ARG A 40 -0.61 -18.88 -4.25
CA ARG A 40 -0.59 -19.92 -3.20
C ARG A 40 -0.44 -21.33 -3.76
N ASP A 41 -0.85 -21.55 -5.01
CA ASP A 41 -0.84 -22.84 -5.70
C ASP A 41 -0.53 -22.66 -7.20
N PRO A 42 0.77 -22.52 -7.56
CA PRO A 42 1.17 -22.37 -8.96
C PRO A 42 0.76 -23.55 -9.84
N ALA A 43 0.74 -24.77 -9.29
CA ALA A 43 0.35 -25.97 -10.02
C ALA A 43 -1.16 -25.98 -10.30
N GLY A 44 -1.98 -25.65 -9.30
CA GLY A 44 -3.42 -25.47 -9.48
C GLY A 44 -3.75 -24.34 -10.44
N ALA A 45 -3.01 -23.23 -10.40
CA ALA A 45 -3.18 -22.14 -11.35
C ALA A 45 -2.89 -22.58 -12.80
N ALA A 46 -1.81 -23.33 -13.01
CA ALA A 46 -1.50 -23.91 -14.32
C ALA A 46 -2.60 -24.87 -14.80
N ALA A 47 -3.15 -25.70 -13.91
CA ALA A 47 -4.26 -26.60 -14.25
C ALA A 47 -5.51 -25.81 -14.69
N PHE A 48 -5.88 -24.75 -13.99
CA PHE A 48 -6.99 -23.89 -14.38
C PHE A 48 -6.74 -23.14 -15.70
N LEU A 49 -5.52 -22.67 -15.95
CA LEU A 49 -5.18 -22.08 -17.25
C LEU A 49 -5.31 -23.08 -18.40
N ASN A 50 -4.84 -24.31 -18.22
CA ASN A 50 -4.97 -25.35 -19.23
C ASN A 50 -6.45 -25.66 -19.50
N ALA A 51 -7.26 -25.80 -18.45
CA ALA A 51 -8.70 -25.98 -18.58
C ALA A 51 -9.37 -24.81 -19.34
N ALA A 52 -8.96 -23.56 -19.08
CA ALA A 52 -9.44 -22.41 -19.84
C ALA A 52 -9.01 -22.49 -21.32
N ALA A 53 -7.76 -22.83 -21.58
CA ALA A 53 -7.19 -22.96 -22.92
C ALA A 53 -7.91 -24.02 -23.77
N ASP A 54 -8.19 -25.19 -23.19
CA ASP A 54 -8.87 -26.31 -23.84
C ASP A 54 -10.30 -25.96 -24.28
N ASN A 55 -10.92 -24.96 -23.62
CA ASN A 55 -12.28 -24.51 -23.92
C ASN A 55 -12.35 -23.26 -24.82
N LEU A 56 -11.22 -22.67 -25.24
CA LEU A 56 -11.21 -21.43 -26.04
C LEU A 56 -11.92 -21.56 -27.40
N GLY A 57 -11.98 -22.77 -27.96
CA GLY A 57 -12.68 -23.03 -29.23
C GLY A 57 -14.19 -22.77 -29.17
N LYS A 58 -14.77 -22.78 -27.97
CA LYS A 58 -16.20 -22.48 -27.72
C LYS A 58 -16.42 -21.14 -27.02
N ALA A 59 -15.34 -20.48 -26.60
CA ALA A 59 -15.39 -19.23 -25.86
C ALA A 59 -15.93 -18.08 -26.73
N THR A 60 -16.47 -17.04 -26.11
CA THR A 60 -16.80 -15.77 -26.77
C THR A 60 -15.53 -14.95 -27.03
N GLU A 61 -15.65 -13.86 -27.80
CA GLU A 61 -14.54 -12.92 -28.01
C GLU A 61 -14.07 -12.29 -26.69
N TYR A 62 -14.99 -11.94 -25.81
CA TYR A 62 -14.68 -11.41 -24.48
C TYR A 62 -13.89 -12.40 -23.63
N GLU A 63 -14.35 -13.66 -23.57
CA GLU A 63 -13.67 -14.70 -22.78
C GLU A 63 -12.26 -14.98 -23.32
N ARG A 64 -12.07 -14.99 -24.65
CA ARG A 64 -10.73 -15.10 -25.25
C ARG A 64 -9.84 -13.92 -24.90
N ALA A 65 -10.38 -12.69 -24.92
CA ALA A 65 -9.63 -11.50 -24.56
C ALA A 65 -9.19 -11.54 -23.09
N VAL A 66 -10.09 -11.87 -22.16
CA VAL A 66 -9.77 -12.01 -20.73
C VAL A 66 -8.77 -13.14 -20.49
N PHE A 67 -8.91 -14.29 -21.16
CA PHE A 67 -7.90 -15.35 -21.08
C PHE A 67 -6.53 -14.85 -21.57
N GLY A 68 -6.49 -14.08 -22.66
CA GLY A 68 -5.27 -13.49 -23.20
C GLY A 68 -4.55 -12.58 -22.21
N THR A 69 -5.28 -11.82 -21.38
CA THR A 69 -4.69 -10.98 -20.33
C THR A 69 -4.23 -11.78 -19.11
N LEU A 70 -4.98 -12.81 -18.70
CA LEU A 70 -4.69 -13.58 -17.49
C LEU A 70 -3.59 -14.63 -17.68
N SER A 71 -3.52 -15.25 -18.85
CA SER A 71 -2.51 -16.27 -19.17
C SER A 71 -1.07 -15.75 -19.14
N VAL A 72 -0.88 -14.45 -19.41
CA VAL A 72 0.44 -13.79 -19.34
C VAL A 72 0.77 -13.24 -17.94
N LEU A 73 -0.17 -13.32 -16.99
CA LEU A 73 0.03 -12.94 -15.58
C LEU A 73 0.31 -14.12 -14.65
N VAL A 74 0.07 -15.35 -15.12
CA VAL A 74 0.09 -16.56 -14.31
C VAL A 74 1.11 -17.55 -14.85
N GLY A 75 1.88 -18.18 -13.95
CA GLY A 75 2.87 -19.20 -14.30
C GLY A 75 4.25 -18.65 -14.68
N GLU A 76 5.11 -19.52 -15.20
CA GLU A 76 6.54 -19.24 -15.46
C GLU A 76 6.78 -18.21 -16.57
N LYS A 77 5.81 -18.04 -17.47
CA LYS A 77 5.87 -17.07 -18.59
C LYS A 77 5.25 -15.72 -18.24
N ARG A 78 5.17 -15.38 -16.95
CA ARG A 78 4.57 -14.12 -16.47
C ARG A 78 5.33 -12.92 -17.03
N ASP A 79 4.66 -12.12 -17.85
CA ASP A 79 5.19 -10.93 -18.48
C ASP A 79 4.20 -9.77 -18.27
N GLU A 80 4.60 -8.80 -17.43
CA GLU A 80 3.75 -7.66 -17.09
C GLU A 80 3.66 -6.64 -18.23
N GLU A 81 4.68 -6.52 -19.06
CA GLU A 81 4.66 -5.59 -20.20
C GLU A 81 3.65 -6.09 -21.24
N VAL A 82 3.73 -7.38 -21.59
CA VAL A 82 2.74 -8.01 -22.46
C VAL A 82 1.35 -7.98 -21.83
N ALA A 83 1.23 -8.19 -20.51
CA ALA A 83 -0.06 -8.06 -19.82
C ALA A 83 -0.66 -6.66 -20.01
N ILE A 84 0.12 -5.60 -19.85
CA ILE A 84 -0.33 -4.21 -20.03
C ILE A 84 -0.84 -3.99 -21.46
N GLU A 85 -0.09 -4.43 -22.48
CA GLU A 85 -0.52 -4.33 -23.89
C GLU A 85 -1.86 -5.04 -24.12
N ARG A 86 -2.00 -6.28 -23.64
CA ARG A 86 -3.25 -7.05 -23.75
C ARG A 86 -4.43 -6.41 -23.02
N HIS A 87 -4.19 -5.76 -21.89
CA HIS A 87 -5.26 -5.03 -21.19
C HIS A 87 -5.70 -3.80 -21.98
N PHE A 88 -4.79 -3.10 -22.69
CA PHE A 88 -5.17 -1.96 -23.53
C PHE A 88 -6.06 -2.40 -24.70
N GLU A 89 -5.66 -3.48 -25.38
CA GLU A 89 -6.44 -4.11 -26.45
C GLU A 89 -7.83 -4.55 -25.96
N LEU A 90 -7.89 -5.23 -24.80
CA LEU A 90 -9.15 -5.68 -24.20
C LEU A 90 -10.06 -4.50 -23.90
N LEU A 91 -9.55 -3.45 -23.24
CA LEU A 91 -10.35 -2.31 -22.82
C LEU A 91 -10.72 -1.37 -23.97
N GLU A 92 -10.03 -1.47 -25.12
CA GLU A 92 -10.45 -0.81 -26.36
C GLU A 92 -11.70 -1.48 -26.93
N GLN A 93 -11.72 -2.82 -26.95
CA GLN A 93 -12.84 -3.62 -27.44
C GLN A 93 -14.02 -3.65 -26.44
N PHE A 94 -13.74 -3.74 -25.15
CA PHE A 94 -14.70 -3.91 -24.06
C PHE A 94 -14.56 -2.79 -23.01
N PRO A 95 -14.82 -1.52 -23.36
CA PRO A 95 -14.55 -0.38 -22.47
C PRO A 95 -15.41 -0.37 -21.19
N ARG A 96 -16.49 -1.15 -21.13
CA ARG A 96 -17.34 -1.29 -19.92
C ARG A 96 -16.84 -2.36 -18.93
N ASP A 97 -15.77 -3.10 -19.26
CA ASP A 97 -15.18 -4.08 -18.36
C ASP A 97 -14.31 -3.40 -17.28
N LEU A 98 -14.98 -2.89 -16.26
CA LEU A 98 -14.34 -2.24 -15.12
C LEU A 98 -13.54 -3.23 -14.25
N LEU A 99 -13.81 -4.53 -14.33
CA LEU A 99 -13.04 -5.54 -13.61
C LEU A 99 -11.64 -5.69 -14.23
N SER A 100 -11.56 -5.77 -15.57
CA SER A 100 -10.25 -5.78 -16.25
C SER A 100 -9.52 -4.44 -16.14
N LEU A 101 -10.24 -3.31 -16.09
CA LEU A 101 -9.62 -2.03 -15.74
C LEU A 101 -8.96 -2.08 -14.37
N LYS A 102 -9.66 -2.57 -13.33
CA LYS A 102 -9.11 -2.64 -11.98
C LYS A 102 -7.88 -3.55 -11.92
N ARG A 103 -7.89 -4.66 -12.68
CA ARG A 103 -6.72 -5.55 -12.80
C ARG A 103 -5.53 -4.83 -13.44
N ALA A 104 -5.74 -4.11 -14.54
CA ALA A 104 -4.70 -3.31 -15.18
C ALA A 104 -4.13 -2.25 -14.22
N GLN A 105 -4.99 -1.58 -13.45
CA GLN A 105 -4.60 -0.64 -12.41
C GLN A 105 -3.74 -1.32 -11.33
N LEU A 106 -4.10 -2.53 -10.87
CA LEU A 106 -3.33 -3.26 -9.86
C LEU A 106 -1.94 -3.64 -10.38
N ILE A 107 -1.81 -4.07 -11.63
CA ILE A 107 -0.50 -4.32 -12.26
C ILE A 107 0.32 -3.02 -12.28
N CYS A 108 -0.28 -1.91 -12.71
CA CYS A 108 0.40 -0.61 -12.74
C CYS A 108 0.86 -0.17 -11.35
N PHE A 109 0.07 -0.44 -10.30
CA PHE A 109 0.44 -0.15 -8.91
C PHE A 109 1.71 -0.90 -8.50
N TYR A 110 1.77 -2.22 -8.70
CA TYR A 110 2.97 -3.01 -8.39
C TYR A 110 4.17 -2.74 -9.31
N MET A 111 3.96 -2.17 -10.49
CA MET A 111 5.04 -1.68 -11.35
C MET A 111 5.52 -0.27 -10.98
N GLY A 112 4.81 0.44 -10.10
CA GLY A 112 5.06 1.86 -9.81
C GLY A 112 4.83 2.77 -11.04
N LYS A 113 3.79 2.51 -11.82
CA LYS A 113 3.45 3.21 -13.08
C LYS A 113 2.08 3.91 -13.01
N PRO A 114 1.93 4.96 -12.18
CA PRO A 114 0.66 5.68 -12.07
C PRO A 114 0.27 6.41 -13.36
N ASP A 115 1.24 6.77 -14.21
CA ASP A 115 1.02 7.35 -15.54
C ASP A 115 0.30 6.37 -16.49
N LEU A 116 0.68 5.08 -16.47
CA LEU A 116 0.01 4.04 -17.25
C LEU A 116 -1.39 3.75 -16.69
N SER A 117 -1.51 3.68 -15.36
CA SER A 117 -2.81 3.54 -14.69
C SER A 117 -3.78 4.66 -15.10
N LEU A 118 -3.31 5.91 -15.16
CA LEU A 118 -4.12 7.04 -15.61
C LEU A 118 -4.59 6.87 -17.07
N LYS A 119 -3.70 6.44 -17.98
CA LYS A 119 -4.04 6.22 -19.41
C LYS A 119 -5.16 5.20 -19.58
N PHE A 120 -5.11 4.08 -18.84
CA PHE A 120 -6.16 3.07 -18.87
C PHE A 120 -7.53 3.65 -18.51
N VAL A 121 -7.59 4.40 -17.42
CA VAL A 121 -8.85 4.98 -16.95
C VAL A 121 -9.36 6.04 -17.92
N GLN A 122 -8.47 6.88 -18.45
CA GLN A 122 -8.83 7.91 -19.44
C GLN A 122 -9.40 7.31 -20.73
N GLN A 123 -8.87 6.17 -21.19
CA GLN A 123 -9.38 5.47 -22.37
C GLN A 123 -10.85 5.08 -22.23
N VAL A 124 -11.24 4.54 -21.07
CA VAL A 124 -12.57 3.98 -20.87
C VAL A 124 -13.56 4.94 -20.21
N LEU A 125 -13.08 6.01 -19.58
CA LEU A 125 -13.90 7.00 -18.87
C LEU A 125 -15.09 7.52 -19.70
N PRO A 126 -14.96 7.86 -21.01
CA PRO A 126 -16.08 8.35 -21.81
C PRO A 126 -17.28 7.39 -21.90
N LYS A 127 -17.07 6.08 -21.69
CA LYS A 127 -18.12 5.05 -21.77
C LYS A 127 -18.70 4.66 -20.40
N ASN A 128 -18.14 5.17 -19.31
CA ASN A 128 -18.47 4.77 -17.93
C ASN A 128 -18.79 5.94 -17.01
N GLN A 129 -19.08 7.14 -17.54
CA GLN A 129 -19.28 8.36 -16.73
C GLN A 129 -20.44 8.27 -15.72
N ASP A 130 -21.35 7.31 -15.91
CA ASP A 130 -22.50 6.98 -15.07
C ASP A 130 -22.15 6.04 -13.90
N GLN A 131 -20.97 5.42 -13.90
CA GLN A 131 -20.54 4.47 -12.88
C GLN A 131 -19.73 5.20 -11.80
N ASN A 132 -19.98 4.95 -10.51
CA ASN A 132 -19.20 5.55 -9.42
C ASN A 132 -17.75 5.05 -9.42
N PHE A 133 -17.54 3.75 -9.61
CA PHE A 133 -16.23 3.11 -9.48
C PHE A 133 -15.16 3.66 -10.43
N ILE A 134 -15.54 4.16 -11.61
CA ILE A 134 -14.57 4.73 -12.56
C ILE A 134 -13.88 5.95 -11.97
N TYR A 135 -14.56 6.72 -11.13
CA TYR A 135 -14.02 7.94 -10.55
C TYR A 135 -13.07 7.65 -9.39
N GLY A 136 -13.31 6.58 -8.62
CA GLY A 136 -12.32 6.04 -7.69
C GLY A 136 -11.09 5.53 -8.43
N MET A 137 -11.28 4.84 -9.56
CA MET A 137 -10.17 4.40 -10.40
C MET A 137 -9.44 5.57 -11.10
N LEU A 138 -10.09 6.70 -11.32
CA LEU A 138 -9.49 7.93 -11.86
C LEU A 138 -8.71 8.73 -10.80
N ALA A 139 -9.27 8.87 -9.60
CA ALA A 139 -8.68 9.69 -8.54
C ALA A 139 -7.34 9.11 -8.05
N PHE A 140 -7.23 7.79 -7.91
CA PHE A 140 -6.03 7.14 -7.39
C PHE A 140 -4.74 7.36 -8.24
N PRO A 141 -4.72 7.18 -9.57
CA PRO A 141 -3.53 7.52 -10.33
C PRO A 141 -3.26 9.03 -10.41
N LEU A 142 -4.29 9.88 -10.26
CA LEU A 142 -4.10 11.33 -10.21
C LEU A 142 -3.37 11.76 -8.92
N LEU A 143 -3.76 11.23 -7.76
CA LEU A 143 -3.07 11.52 -6.50
C LEU A 143 -1.63 11.00 -6.51
N GLU A 144 -1.39 9.81 -7.07
CA GLU A 144 -0.04 9.22 -7.19
C GLU A 144 0.88 9.97 -8.17
N LEU A 145 0.31 10.86 -8.99
CA LEU A 145 1.02 11.80 -9.88
C LEU A 145 1.11 13.21 -9.29
N GLY A 146 0.66 13.44 -8.06
CA GLY A 146 0.66 14.75 -7.42
C GLY A 146 -0.43 15.72 -7.91
N ARG A 147 -1.42 15.23 -8.67
CA ARG A 147 -2.50 16.05 -9.26
C ARG A 147 -3.70 16.15 -8.31
N MET A 148 -3.47 16.67 -7.11
CA MET A 148 -4.43 16.66 -5.99
C MET A 148 -5.78 17.29 -6.33
N ASP A 149 -5.78 18.47 -6.96
CA ASP A 149 -7.01 19.16 -7.40
C ASP A 149 -7.89 18.30 -8.31
N GLU A 150 -7.27 17.53 -9.21
CA GLU A 150 -7.97 16.65 -10.14
C GLU A 150 -8.44 15.37 -9.45
N ALA A 151 -7.62 14.82 -8.56
CA ALA A 151 -7.98 13.67 -7.73
C ALA A 151 -9.20 13.98 -6.85
N GLU A 152 -9.24 15.16 -6.21
CA GLU A 152 -10.37 15.61 -5.39
C GLU A 152 -11.65 15.71 -6.22
N ARG A 153 -11.58 16.36 -7.39
CA ARG A 153 -12.75 16.48 -8.29
C ARG A 153 -13.27 15.11 -8.74
N ALA A 154 -12.36 14.19 -9.08
CA ALA A 154 -12.73 12.83 -9.45
C ALA A 154 -13.39 12.10 -8.27
N ALA A 155 -12.76 12.05 -7.10
CA ALA A 155 -13.31 11.39 -5.93
C ALA A 155 -14.69 11.94 -5.54
N ARG A 156 -14.85 13.27 -5.50
CA ARG A 156 -16.15 13.90 -5.21
C ARG A 156 -17.22 13.57 -6.25
N ARG A 157 -16.84 13.41 -7.53
CA ARG A 157 -17.76 12.99 -8.59
C ARG A 157 -18.24 11.55 -8.39
N GLY A 158 -17.36 10.64 -7.98
CA GLY A 158 -17.73 9.27 -7.58
C GLY A 158 -18.72 9.27 -6.41
N LEU A 159 -18.43 10.04 -5.37
CA LEU A 159 -19.29 10.18 -4.19
C LEU A 159 -20.65 10.82 -4.49
N ALA A 160 -20.74 11.70 -5.48
CA ALA A 160 -22.01 12.28 -5.93
C ALA A 160 -22.92 11.23 -6.59
N ILE A 161 -22.37 10.15 -7.15
CA ILE A 161 -23.12 9.02 -7.71
C ILE A 161 -23.47 8.02 -6.60
N ASN A 162 -22.47 7.64 -5.80
CA ASN A 162 -22.64 6.75 -4.66
C ASN A 162 -21.79 7.24 -3.47
N LYS A 163 -22.45 7.81 -2.47
CA LYS A 163 -21.80 8.31 -1.24
C LYS A 163 -21.06 7.25 -0.43
N ASN A 164 -21.43 5.97 -0.61
CA ASN A 164 -20.83 4.83 0.10
C ASN A 164 -19.70 4.17 -0.73
N ASP A 165 -19.23 4.80 -1.81
CA ASP A 165 -18.11 4.30 -2.59
C ASP A 165 -16.79 4.42 -1.82
N PHE A 166 -16.40 3.34 -1.16
CA PHE A 166 -15.25 3.28 -0.26
C PHE A 166 -13.91 3.64 -0.93
N TRP A 167 -13.76 3.42 -2.24
CA TRP A 167 -12.54 3.84 -2.96
C TRP A 167 -12.51 5.34 -3.19
N SER A 168 -13.64 5.97 -3.51
CA SER A 168 -13.70 7.43 -3.62
C SER A 168 -13.52 8.11 -2.25
N GLN A 169 -14.04 7.52 -1.17
CA GLN A 169 -13.79 7.99 0.20
C GLN A 169 -12.29 7.91 0.55
N HIS A 170 -11.67 6.75 0.30
CA HIS A 170 -10.24 6.52 0.47
C HIS A 170 -9.39 7.55 -0.29
N ASN A 171 -9.64 7.74 -1.59
CA ASN A 171 -8.90 8.70 -2.41
C ASN A 171 -9.08 10.15 -1.94
N LEU A 172 -10.26 10.52 -1.43
CA LEU A 172 -10.49 11.85 -0.90
C LEU A 172 -9.70 12.07 0.41
N CYS A 173 -9.55 11.02 1.23
CA CYS A 173 -8.69 11.08 2.42
C CYS A 173 -7.22 11.32 2.07
N HIS A 174 -6.70 10.65 1.04
CA HIS A 174 -5.36 10.89 0.50
C HIS A 174 -5.13 12.37 0.16
N VAL A 175 -6.06 13.00 -0.57
CA VAL A 175 -5.98 14.43 -0.89
C VAL A 175 -5.89 15.26 0.38
N PHE A 176 -6.81 15.05 1.33
CA PHE A 176 -6.82 15.81 2.57
C PHE A 176 -5.53 15.61 3.38
N GLN A 177 -4.98 14.40 3.41
CA GLN A 177 -3.71 14.10 4.09
C GLN A 177 -2.51 14.81 3.46
N GLN A 178 -2.42 14.81 2.13
CA GLN A 178 -1.35 15.46 1.39
C GLN A 178 -1.37 16.97 1.57
N GLU A 179 -2.56 17.56 1.58
CA GLU A 179 -2.79 18.99 1.82
C GLU A 179 -2.76 19.39 3.31
N CYS A 180 -2.44 18.45 4.20
CA CYS A 180 -2.44 18.64 5.65
C CYS A 180 -3.80 19.09 6.23
N ARG A 181 -4.92 18.77 5.58
CA ARG A 181 -6.30 19.00 6.05
C ARG A 181 -6.73 17.87 7.01
N PHE A 182 -5.91 17.57 8.01
CA PHE A 182 -6.05 16.36 8.84
C PHE A 182 -7.39 16.27 9.59
N ARG A 183 -7.86 17.39 10.14
CA ARG A 183 -9.15 17.45 10.82
C ARG A 183 -10.32 17.12 9.89
N GLU A 184 -10.32 17.73 8.70
CA GLU A 184 -11.33 17.44 7.67
C GLU A 184 -11.26 15.98 7.24
N ALA A 185 -10.06 15.42 7.11
CA ALA A 185 -9.85 14.01 6.79
C ALA A 185 -10.46 13.08 7.83
N THR A 186 -10.19 13.30 9.12
CA THR A 186 -10.72 12.44 10.18
C THR A 186 -12.23 12.57 10.30
N GLU A 187 -12.78 13.79 10.30
CA GLU A 187 -14.23 14.02 10.39
C GLU A 187 -14.98 13.37 9.21
N PHE A 188 -14.45 13.54 7.99
CA PHE A 188 -15.03 12.94 6.80
C PHE A 188 -14.98 11.40 6.85
N MET A 189 -13.80 10.83 7.12
CA MET A 189 -13.61 9.37 7.09
C MET A 189 -14.40 8.68 8.20
N GLU A 190 -14.40 9.21 9.42
CA GLU A 190 -15.19 8.66 10.52
C GLU A 190 -16.69 8.69 10.19
N SER A 191 -17.18 9.76 9.55
CA SER A 191 -18.59 9.84 9.10
C SER A 191 -18.94 8.79 8.03
N CYS A 192 -17.95 8.34 7.26
CA CYS A 192 -18.11 7.30 6.23
C CYS A 192 -17.99 5.88 6.79
N SER A 193 -17.39 5.72 7.97
CA SER A 193 -17.02 4.41 8.53
C SER A 193 -18.15 3.36 8.62
N PRO A 194 -19.44 3.72 8.84
CA PRO A 194 -20.51 2.72 8.84
C PRO A 194 -20.65 1.98 7.51
N SER A 195 -20.21 2.58 6.39
CA SER A 195 -20.27 1.94 5.06
C SER A 195 -19.17 0.89 4.85
N TRP A 196 -18.15 0.85 5.71
CA TRP A 196 -16.99 -0.04 5.53
C TRP A 196 -17.24 -1.48 5.98
N GLU A 197 -18.35 -1.78 6.65
CA GLU A 197 -18.74 -3.16 6.98
C GLU A 197 -18.86 -4.07 5.74
N ALA A 198 -19.09 -3.47 4.56
CA ALA A 198 -19.15 -4.17 3.29
C ALA A 198 -17.77 -4.36 2.60
N CYS A 199 -16.70 -3.79 3.13
CA CYS A 199 -15.36 -3.85 2.55
C CYS A 199 -14.68 -5.22 2.76
N THR A 200 -13.62 -5.45 2.00
CA THR A 200 -12.62 -6.47 2.33
C THR A 200 -11.85 -6.08 3.59
N SER A 201 -11.16 -7.04 4.22
CA SER A 201 -10.30 -6.79 5.39
C SER A 201 -9.25 -5.73 5.10
N PHE A 202 -8.62 -5.75 3.91
CA PHE A 202 -7.72 -4.68 3.46
C PHE A 202 -8.36 -3.32 3.55
N LEU A 203 -9.44 -3.06 2.78
CA LEU A 203 -9.91 -1.69 2.64
C LEU A 203 -10.57 -1.17 3.91
N LEU A 204 -11.23 -2.04 4.68
CA LEU A 204 -11.74 -1.69 6.01
C LEU A 204 -10.60 -1.20 6.91
N THR A 205 -9.57 -2.02 7.09
CA THR A 205 -8.46 -1.70 7.99
C THR A 205 -7.55 -0.60 7.45
N HIS A 206 -7.46 -0.46 6.12
CA HIS A 206 -6.69 0.59 5.46
C HIS A 206 -7.35 1.96 5.58
N ASN A 207 -8.69 2.04 5.46
CA ASN A 207 -9.41 3.28 5.73
C ASN A 207 -9.24 3.73 7.18
N TRP A 208 -9.31 2.81 8.15
CA TRP A 208 -8.99 3.11 9.54
C TRP A 208 -7.52 3.47 9.76
N TRP A 209 -6.60 2.86 9.02
CA TRP A 209 -5.18 3.24 9.02
C TRP A 209 -5.00 4.70 8.60
N HIS A 210 -5.68 5.17 7.55
CA HIS A 210 -5.63 6.59 7.18
C HIS A 210 -6.16 7.51 8.29
N VAL A 211 -7.26 7.14 8.96
CA VAL A 211 -7.78 7.93 10.10
C VAL A 211 -6.73 8.02 11.20
N ALA A 212 -6.12 6.90 11.57
CA ALA A 212 -5.07 6.85 12.59
C ALA A 212 -3.84 7.67 12.20
N VAL A 213 -3.41 7.59 10.94
CA VAL A 213 -2.31 8.39 10.39
C VAL A 213 -2.64 9.88 10.40
N CYS A 214 -3.86 10.31 10.07
CA CYS A 214 -4.27 11.72 10.18
C CYS A 214 -4.16 12.24 11.61
N TYR A 215 -4.66 11.48 12.59
CA TYR A 215 -4.55 11.86 13.99
C TYR A 215 -3.08 11.95 14.45
N LEU A 216 -2.25 10.99 14.02
CA LEU A 216 -0.82 10.98 14.30
C LEU A 216 -0.07 12.14 13.63
N GLU A 217 -0.43 12.46 12.38
CA GLU A 217 0.11 13.59 11.60
C GLU A 217 -0.24 14.93 12.22
N ALA A 218 -1.43 15.07 12.78
CA ALA A 218 -1.83 16.26 13.49
C ALA A 218 -1.26 16.38 14.92
N GLU A 219 -0.42 15.43 15.38
CA GLU A 219 0.06 15.32 16.77
C GLU A 219 -1.08 15.30 17.81
N SER A 220 -2.16 14.58 17.50
CA SER A 220 -3.28 14.34 18.42
C SER A 220 -2.86 13.48 19.62
N PRO A 221 -3.63 13.47 20.73
CA PRO A 221 -3.37 12.58 21.84
C PRO A 221 -3.23 11.12 21.39
N LEU A 222 -2.12 10.47 21.77
CA LEU A 222 -1.75 9.13 21.33
C LEU A 222 -2.86 8.09 21.58
N CYS A 223 -3.64 8.24 22.66
CA CYS A 223 -4.74 7.33 22.97
C CYS A 223 -5.74 7.17 21.80
N LYS A 224 -6.04 8.25 21.04
CA LYS A 224 -6.93 8.16 19.88
C LYS A 224 -6.36 7.26 18.77
N VAL A 225 -5.06 7.39 18.51
CA VAL A 225 -4.37 6.59 17.48
C VAL A 225 -4.34 5.11 17.89
N LEU A 226 -4.05 4.85 19.17
CA LEU A 226 -4.00 3.49 19.72
C LEU A 226 -5.40 2.85 19.79
N GLU A 227 -6.44 3.61 20.12
CA GLU A 227 -7.82 3.14 20.11
C GLU A 227 -8.22 2.61 18.74
N ILE A 228 -7.90 3.36 17.66
CA ILE A 228 -8.17 2.93 16.27
C ILE A 228 -7.34 1.70 15.91
N TYR A 229 -6.05 1.70 16.26
CA TYR A 229 -5.20 0.53 16.01
C TYR A 229 -5.78 -0.73 16.68
N ASP A 230 -6.09 -0.66 17.97
CA ASP A 230 -6.52 -1.82 18.76
C ASP A 230 -7.94 -2.28 18.36
N HIS A 231 -8.88 -1.34 18.18
CA HIS A 231 -10.31 -1.68 18.03
C HIS A 231 -10.83 -1.71 16.60
N ASN A 232 -10.18 -1.03 15.66
CA ASN A 232 -10.65 -0.92 14.28
C ASN A 232 -9.76 -1.64 13.28
N ILE A 233 -8.45 -1.69 13.52
CA ILE A 233 -7.50 -2.40 12.66
C ILE A 233 -7.32 -3.85 13.17
N MET A 234 -6.77 -4.02 14.37
CA MET A 234 -6.37 -5.35 14.85
C MET A 234 -7.54 -6.26 15.19
N LYS A 235 -8.70 -5.70 15.55
CA LYS A 235 -9.92 -6.46 15.83
C LYS A 235 -10.45 -7.25 14.63
N GLU A 236 -10.09 -6.86 13.40
CA GLU A 236 -10.45 -7.61 12.20
C GLU A 236 -9.89 -9.03 12.21
N LEU A 237 -8.77 -9.27 12.90
CA LEU A 237 -8.18 -10.62 13.06
C LEU A 237 -9.10 -11.61 13.78
N GLU A 238 -10.11 -11.13 14.51
CA GLU A 238 -11.10 -11.98 15.19
C GLU A 238 -12.15 -12.55 14.21
N LYS A 239 -12.21 -12.05 12.96
CA LYS A 239 -13.20 -12.49 11.96
C LYS A 239 -12.73 -13.75 11.25
N SER A 240 -13.65 -14.70 11.07
CA SER A 240 -13.36 -15.99 10.41
C SER A 240 -13.00 -15.88 8.93
N TYR A 241 -13.34 -14.76 8.29
CA TYR A 241 -13.06 -14.47 6.87
C TYR A 241 -11.89 -13.51 6.67
N CYS A 242 -11.18 -13.13 7.74
CA CYS A 242 -10.10 -12.16 7.71
C CYS A 242 -8.93 -12.64 6.82
N GLU A 243 -8.44 -11.76 5.96
CA GLU A 243 -7.15 -11.95 5.28
C GLU A 243 -6.03 -11.33 6.13
N THR A 244 -5.44 -12.14 7.01
CA THR A 244 -4.48 -11.71 8.06
C THR A 244 -3.33 -10.84 7.55
N ALA A 245 -2.77 -11.14 6.37
CA ALA A 245 -1.66 -10.40 5.79
C ALA A 245 -2.02 -8.93 5.52
N GLU A 246 -3.27 -8.67 5.09
CA GLU A 246 -3.76 -7.32 4.80
C GLU A 246 -3.89 -6.49 6.09
N VAL A 247 -4.34 -7.12 7.19
CA VAL A 247 -4.43 -6.47 8.50
C VAL A 247 -3.05 -6.17 9.06
N TYR A 248 -2.10 -7.12 8.97
CA TYR A 248 -0.72 -6.90 9.42
C TYR A 248 0.00 -5.82 8.61
N LEU A 249 -0.26 -5.71 7.32
CA LEU A 249 0.30 -4.64 6.48
C LEU A 249 -0.05 -3.25 7.04
N ASN A 250 -1.34 -3.04 7.33
CA ASN A 250 -1.83 -1.78 7.89
C ASN A 250 -1.34 -1.57 9.33
N GLY A 251 -1.44 -2.59 10.17
CA GLY A 251 -1.00 -2.52 11.56
C GLY A 251 0.48 -2.19 11.70
N LEU A 252 1.36 -2.96 11.05
CA LEU A 252 2.81 -2.77 11.14
C LEU A 252 3.25 -1.44 10.53
N GLY A 253 2.61 -0.99 9.45
CA GLY A 253 2.87 0.32 8.85
C GLY A 253 2.60 1.47 9.83
N LEU A 254 1.52 1.39 10.61
CA LEU A 254 1.23 2.36 11.66
C LEU A 254 2.20 2.24 12.84
N LEU A 255 2.55 1.03 13.26
CA LEU A 255 3.52 0.83 14.35
C LEU A 255 4.91 1.38 14.02
N LEU A 256 5.37 1.23 12.76
CA LEU A 256 6.63 1.83 12.32
C LEU A 256 6.57 3.36 12.41
N ARG A 257 5.47 3.99 11.96
CA ARG A 257 5.27 5.45 12.11
C ARG A 257 5.28 5.89 13.57
N LEU A 258 4.60 5.16 14.46
CA LEU A 258 4.62 5.42 15.90
C LEU A 258 6.04 5.33 16.47
N PHE A 259 6.78 4.29 16.09
CA PHE A 259 8.16 4.07 16.53
C PHE A 259 9.07 5.23 16.12
N ILE A 260 9.03 5.65 14.85
CA ILE A 260 9.87 6.74 14.31
C ILE A 260 9.52 8.07 14.98
N ARG A 261 8.24 8.30 15.31
CA ARG A 261 7.76 9.52 15.97
C ARG A 261 7.96 9.53 17.49
N GLY A 262 8.69 8.55 18.02
CA GLY A 262 9.13 8.52 19.43
C GLY A 262 8.20 7.77 20.38
N HIS A 263 7.11 7.15 19.88
CA HIS A 263 6.20 6.32 20.68
C HIS A 263 6.69 4.86 20.75
N ILE A 264 7.96 4.67 21.08
CA ILE A 264 8.69 3.39 21.00
C ILE A 264 8.05 2.33 21.90
N ASP A 265 7.76 2.67 23.16
CA ASP A 265 7.24 1.70 24.14
C ASP A 265 5.85 1.18 23.72
N SER A 266 4.95 2.08 23.33
CA SER A 266 3.61 1.71 22.84
C SER A 266 3.66 0.86 21.57
N ALA A 267 4.63 1.13 20.68
CA ALA A 267 4.84 0.32 19.48
C ALA A 267 5.39 -1.07 19.83
N LYS A 268 6.42 -1.15 20.70
CA LYS A 268 7.03 -2.43 21.12
C LYS A 268 6.07 -3.33 21.90
N GLU A 269 5.23 -2.75 22.75
CA GLU A 269 4.16 -3.47 23.44
C GLU A 269 3.26 -4.22 22.44
N ARG A 270 2.80 -3.54 21.39
CA ARG A 270 1.96 -4.11 20.34
C ARG A 270 2.71 -5.06 19.40
N LEU A 271 3.98 -4.80 19.12
CA LEU A 271 4.81 -5.74 18.37
C LEU A 271 4.99 -7.07 19.13
N THR A 272 5.13 -7.01 20.45
CA THR A 272 5.31 -8.20 21.29
C THR A 272 4.17 -9.20 21.10
N THR A 273 2.93 -8.73 20.97
CA THR A 273 1.75 -9.60 20.78
C THR A 273 1.69 -10.25 19.39
N LEU A 274 2.45 -9.72 18.41
CA LEU A 274 2.46 -10.21 17.03
C LEU A 274 3.67 -11.11 16.72
N LEU A 275 4.70 -11.12 17.55
CA LEU A 275 6.00 -11.75 17.25
C LEU A 275 5.90 -13.19 16.74
N ASP A 276 5.08 -14.03 17.36
CA ASP A 276 4.92 -15.43 16.95
C ASP A 276 4.28 -15.54 15.56
N ALA A 277 3.31 -14.67 15.26
CA ALA A 277 2.71 -14.61 13.93
C ALA A 277 3.70 -14.09 12.88
N LEU A 278 4.51 -13.09 13.21
CA LEU A 278 5.51 -12.52 12.29
C LEU A 278 6.65 -13.50 11.95
N LYS A 279 6.93 -14.46 12.84
CA LYS A 279 7.90 -15.54 12.60
C LYS A 279 7.36 -16.66 11.71
N ASN A 280 6.06 -16.69 11.45
CA ASN A 280 5.45 -17.72 10.61
C ASN A 280 5.76 -17.44 9.13
N GLU A 281 6.65 -18.25 8.55
CA GLU A 281 7.10 -18.14 7.16
C GLU A 281 5.97 -18.22 6.13
N SER A 282 4.80 -18.79 6.47
CA SER A 282 3.64 -18.80 5.57
C SER A 282 3.04 -17.42 5.31
N THR A 283 3.38 -16.43 6.13
CA THR A 283 2.98 -15.02 5.93
C THR A 283 4.01 -14.20 5.17
N TRP A 284 5.22 -14.74 4.95
CA TRP A 284 6.27 -14.09 4.18
C TRP A 284 5.99 -14.20 2.69
N HIS A 285 6.54 -13.28 1.91
CA HIS A 285 6.46 -13.26 0.45
C HIS A 285 5.07 -13.03 -0.13
N VAL A 286 4.08 -12.73 0.71
CA VAL A 286 2.73 -12.30 0.30
C VAL A 286 2.81 -10.95 -0.40
N GLU A 287 3.41 -9.95 0.26
CA GLU A 287 3.61 -8.60 -0.28
C GLU A 287 4.98 -8.05 0.10
N TRP A 288 5.60 -7.28 -0.81
CA TRP A 288 6.93 -6.71 -0.56
C TRP A 288 6.93 -5.68 0.56
N LEU A 289 5.94 -4.78 0.59
CA LEU A 289 5.80 -3.83 1.70
C LEU A 289 5.61 -4.54 3.05
N LEU A 290 4.77 -5.58 3.08
CA LEU A 290 4.57 -6.38 4.31
C LEU A 290 5.88 -7.02 4.74
N ASP A 291 6.62 -7.62 3.81
CA ASP A 291 7.90 -8.26 4.10
C ASP A 291 8.91 -7.29 4.73
N LEU A 292 9.00 -6.05 4.21
CA LEU A 292 9.86 -5.00 4.76
C LEU A 292 9.45 -4.60 6.19
N LEU A 293 8.15 -4.49 6.45
CA LEU A 293 7.61 -4.14 7.77
C LEU A 293 7.83 -5.26 8.79
N ILE A 294 7.64 -6.52 8.39
CA ILE A 294 7.94 -7.69 9.23
C ILE A 294 9.44 -7.73 9.54
N LEU A 295 10.30 -7.50 8.55
CA LEU A 295 11.74 -7.50 8.72
C LEU A 295 12.20 -6.43 9.72
N TRP A 296 11.66 -5.21 9.61
CA TRP A 296 11.86 -4.15 10.61
C TRP A 296 11.34 -4.57 11.99
N ALA A 297 10.12 -5.09 12.08
CA ALA A 297 9.51 -5.49 13.35
C ALA A 297 10.35 -6.56 14.08
N LEU A 298 10.73 -7.64 13.38
CA LEU A 298 11.56 -8.71 13.94
C LEU A 298 12.92 -8.19 14.40
N SER A 299 13.59 -7.38 13.59
CA SER A 299 14.91 -6.83 13.95
C SER A 299 14.83 -5.86 15.13
N SER A 300 13.82 -4.99 15.19
CA SER A 300 13.59 -4.03 16.29
C SER A 300 13.23 -4.69 17.63
N MET A 301 12.67 -5.90 17.58
CA MET A 301 12.34 -6.71 18.74
C MET A 301 13.45 -7.70 19.13
N GLY A 302 14.60 -7.67 18.44
CA GLY A 302 15.75 -8.53 18.76
C GLY A 302 15.64 -9.96 18.22
N GLU A 303 14.66 -10.26 17.38
CA GLU A 303 14.47 -11.56 16.71
C GLU A 303 15.40 -11.70 15.50
N LEU A 304 16.71 -11.50 15.74
CA LEU A 304 17.71 -11.31 14.69
C LEU A 304 17.89 -12.52 13.79
N LYS A 305 17.69 -13.74 14.32
CA LYS A 305 17.77 -14.97 13.53
C LYS A 305 16.64 -15.04 12.51
N SER A 306 15.40 -14.82 12.94
CA SER A 306 14.23 -14.82 12.04
C SER A 306 14.30 -13.67 11.03
N ALA A 307 14.69 -12.48 11.48
CA ALA A 307 14.89 -11.32 10.60
C ALA A 307 15.96 -11.61 9.52
N HIS A 308 17.10 -12.20 9.90
CA HIS A 308 18.15 -12.57 8.94
C HIS A 308 17.66 -13.64 7.94
N ASN A 309 16.97 -14.68 8.42
CA ASN A 309 16.38 -15.71 7.54
C ASN A 309 15.43 -15.10 6.51
N MET A 310 14.59 -14.17 6.93
CA MET A 310 13.66 -13.45 6.04
C MET A 310 14.40 -12.59 5.01
N LEU A 311 15.43 -11.86 5.42
CA LEU A 311 16.24 -11.06 4.48
C LEU A 311 16.91 -11.95 3.42
N GLU A 312 17.46 -13.09 3.83
CA GLU A 312 18.08 -14.04 2.89
C GLU A 312 17.06 -14.71 1.97
N SER A 313 15.84 -14.98 2.46
CA SER A 313 14.76 -15.51 1.61
C SER A 313 14.30 -14.49 0.58
N LEU A 314 14.21 -13.19 0.93
CA LEU A 314 13.95 -12.11 -0.03
C LEU A 314 15.03 -12.01 -1.11
N LYS A 315 16.30 -12.08 -0.71
CA LYS A 315 17.43 -12.12 -1.66
C LYS A 315 17.35 -13.33 -2.58
N SER A 316 16.98 -14.49 -2.04
CA SER A 316 16.77 -15.71 -2.83
C SER A 316 15.63 -15.56 -3.82
N ARG A 317 14.49 -14.99 -3.40
CA ARG A 317 13.34 -14.70 -4.24
C ARG A 317 13.74 -13.87 -5.46
N VAL A 318 14.56 -12.83 -5.28
CA VAL A 318 15.02 -11.96 -6.38
C VAL A 318 16.03 -12.67 -7.29
N ARG A 319 16.91 -13.52 -6.77
CA ARG A 319 17.83 -14.33 -7.59
C ARG A 319 17.12 -15.30 -8.55
N LEU A 320 15.90 -15.72 -8.20
CA LEU A 320 15.08 -16.64 -9.01
C LEU A 320 14.20 -15.91 -10.04
N MET A 321 14.19 -14.58 -10.06
CA MET A 321 13.43 -13.80 -11.04
C MET A 321 14.16 -13.75 -12.40
N ASP A 322 13.43 -13.40 -13.44
CA ASP A 322 14.02 -13.02 -14.73
C ASP A 322 14.93 -11.79 -14.59
N ARG A 323 15.86 -11.61 -15.53
CA ARG A 323 16.89 -10.56 -15.45
C ARG A 323 16.33 -9.14 -15.31
N ASN A 324 15.22 -8.85 -16.00
CA ASN A 324 14.63 -7.51 -15.99
C ASN A 324 14.04 -7.22 -14.61
N ARG A 325 13.27 -8.17 -14.06
CA ARG A 325 12.75 -8.07 -12.68
C ARG A 325 13.84 -8.08 -11.64
N GLN A 326 14.88 -8.89 -11.81
CA GLN A 326 16.01 -8.93 -10.89
C GLN A 326 16.65 -7.55 -10.75
N GLN A 327 16.85 -6.84 -11.86
CA GLN A 327 17.40 -5.48 -11.85
C GLN A 327 16.46 -4.47 -11.17
N ALA A 328 15.16 -4.53 -11.46
CA ALA A 328 14.17 -3.66 -10.82
C ALA A 328 14.10 -3.90 -9.30
N MET A 329 14.08 -5.17 -8.87
CA MET A 329 13.88 -5.58 -7.48
C MET A 329 15.15 -5.51 -6.63
N GLN A 330 16.33 -5.22 -7.20
CA GLN A 330 17.52 -4.89 -6.40
C GLN A 330 17.26 -3.68 -5.48
N LYS A 331 16.44 -2.73 -5.92
CA LYS A 331 16.02 -1.60 -5.06
C LYS A 331 15.24 -2.10 -3.84
N ALA A 332 14.30 -3.02 -4.02
CA ALA A 332 13.55 -3.59 -2.91
C ALA A 332 14.46 -4.31 -1.89
N ILE A 333 15.48 -5.04 -2.36
CA ILE A 333 16.49 -5.66 -1.48
C ILE A 333 17.28 -4.60 -0.70
N LYS A 334 17.70 -3.53 -1.37
CA LYS A 334 18.40 -2.40 -0.72
C LYS A 334 17.56 -1.78 0.40
N LEU A 335 16.25 -1.65 0.19
CA LEU A 335 15.32 -1.16 1.21
C LEU A 335 15.12 -2.19 2.34
N ALA A 336 15.13 -3.49 2.03
CA ALA A 336 15.07 -4.56 3.04
C ALA A 336 16.30 -4.57 3.95
N GLU A 337 17.50 -4.44 3.37
CA GLU A 337 18.74 -4.32 4.14
C GLU A 337 18.69 -3.09 5.06
N ALA A 338 18.21 -1.95 4.55
CA ALA A 338 18.01 -0.76 5.35
C ALA A 338 16.99 -0.95 6.49
N ALA A 339 15.85 -1.60 6.23
CA ALA A 339 14.84 -1.89 7.25
C ALA A 339 15.40 -2.80 8.37
N TYR A 340 16.19 -3.81 7.99
CA TYR A 340 16.89 -4.69 8.93
C TYR A 340 17.91 -3.95 9.79
N GLU A 341 18.77 -3.12 9.19
CA GLU A 341 19.77 -2.33 9.91
C GLU A 341 19.11 -1.27 10.81
N TYR A 342 18.03 -0.64 10.33
CA TYR A 342 17.27 0.33 11.12
C TYR A 342 16.64 -0.31 12.36
N GLY A 343 16.04 -1.50 12.23
CA GLY A 343 15.48 -2.21 13.38
C GLY A 343 16.54 -2.55 14.43
N LYS A 344 17.78 -2.86 14.04
CA LYS A 344 18.90 -3.04 14.98
C LYS A 344 19.40 -1.74 15.62
N GLY A 345 18.93 -0.58 15.16
CA GLY A 345 19.41 0.73 15.59
C GLY A 345 20.72 1.18 14.93
N ASP A 346 21.16 0.53 13.85
CA ASP A 346 22.42 0.87 13.16
C ASP A 346 22.17 1.93 12.07
N HIS A 347 21.97 3.18 12.50
CA HIS A 347 21.66 4.28 11.58
C HIS A 347 22.77 4.55 10.54
N MET A 348 24.03 4.32 10.89
CA MET A 348 25.15 4.53 9.97
C MET A 348 25.10 3.52 8.82
N LYS A 349 24.88 2.23 9.10
CA LYS A 349 24.70 1.25 8.03
C LYS A 349 23.48 1.52 7.15
N VAL A 350 22.39 2.06 7.73
CA VAL A 350 21.24 2.48 6.92
C VAL A 350 21.63 3.59 5.94
N TYR A 351 22.38 4.59 6.40
CA TYR A 351 22.91 5.66 5.56
C TYR A 351 23.82 5.14 4.45
N ASP A 352 24.80 4.31 4.79
CA ASP A 352 25.73 3.72 3.81
C ASP A 352 24.98 2.85 2.78
N THR A 353 23.96 2.12 3.25
CA THR A 353 23.10 1.31 2.38
C THR A 353 22.33 2.21 1.44
N LEU A 354 21.44 3.07 1.94
CA LEU A 354 20.51 3.84 1.10
C LEU A 354 21.19 4.91 0.25
N GLY A 355 22.24 5.54 0.77
CA GLY A 355 22.98 6.62 0.14
C GLY A 355 22.32 8.00 0.30
N PRO A 356 23.06 9.10 0.06
CA PRO A 356 22.66 10.47 0.40
C PRO A 356 21.44 11.00 -0.37
N ASP A 357 21.13 10.43 -1.53
CA ASP A 357 20.04 10.88 -2.42
C ASP A 357 18.84 9.93 -2.38
N PHE A 358 18.70 9.16 -1.30
CA PHE A 358 17.54 8.29 -1.10
C PHE A 358 16.23 9.09 -1.07
N ASP A 359 15.25 8.59 -1.83
CA ASP A 359 13.85 9.00 -1.80
C ASP A 359 12.99 7.74 -1.94
N ALA A 360 12.17 7.48 -0.94
CA ALA A 360 11.31 6.32 -0.86
C ALA A 360 10.27 6.27 -2.01
N LEU A 361 9.90 7.41 -2.60
CA LEU A 361 8.98 7.46 -3.74
C LEU A 361 9.53 6.71 -4.97
N GLY A 362 10.84 6.50 -5.05
CA GLY A 362 11.47 5.67 -6.09
C GLY A 362 11.26 4.16 -5.92
N TYR A 363 10.53 3.73 -4.89
CA TYR A 363 10.38 2.33 -4.45
C TYR A 363 8.92 1.83 -4.52
N LYS A 364 8.00 2.51 -5.21
CA LYS A 364 6.58 2.11 -5.33
C LYS A 364 6.35 0.66 -5.78
N MET A 365 7.32 0.04 -6.47
CA MET A 365 7.23 -1.37 -6.89
C MET A 365 7.12 -2.38 -5.74
N ILE A 366 7.30 -1.94 -4.48
CA ILE A 366 7.02 -2.77 -3.30
C ILE A 366 5.52 -2.95 -3.02
N GLY A 367 4.63 -2.35 -3.82
CA GLY A 367 3.19 -2.39 -3.64
C GLY A 367 2.71 -1.41 -2.57
N ALA A 368 3.14 -0.15 -2.67
CA ALA A 368 2.85 0.89 -1.69
C ALA A 368 2.34 2.17 -2.38
N SER A 369 1.31 2.80 -1.82
CA SER A 369 0.95 4.19 -2.16
C SER A 369 2.01 5.18 -1.65
N ASP A 370 1.91 6.44 -2.07
CA ASP A 370 2.80 7.52 -1.59
C ASP A 370 2.83 7.59 -0.06
N GLU A 371 1.68 7.50 0.61
CA GLU A 371 1.54 7.57 2.06
C GLU A 371 2.07 6.32 2.75
N GLN A 372 1.99 5.15 2.12
CA GLN A 372 2.58 3.94 2.69
C GLN A 372 4.10 3.97 2.58
N VAL A 373 4.66 4.39 1.44
CA VAL A 373 6.11 4.39 1.22
C VAL A 373 6.82 5.55 1.93
N ASP A 374 6.11 6.64 2.19
CA ASP A 374 6.63 7.82 2.90
C ASP A 374 7.13 7.53 4.33
N VAL A 375 6.69 6.45 4.97
CA VAL A 375 7.25 6.03 6.26
C VAL A 375 8.77 5.77 6.17
N PHE A 376 9.27 5.28 5.02
CA PHE A 376 10.70 5.07 4.82
C PHE A 376 11.45 6.38 4.59
N ASN A 377 10.77 7.43 4.13
CA ASN A 377 11.32 8.79 4.12
C ASN A 377 11.42 9.34 5.56
N GLU A 378 10.45 9.06 6.44
CA GLU A 378 10.58 9.41 7.88
C GLU A 378 11.72 8.64 8.58
N VAL A 379 11.90 7.36 8.25
CA VAL A 379 13.09 6.58 8.65
C VAL A 379 14.35 7.30 8.19
N TRP A 380 14.39 7.71 6.92
CA TRP A 380 15.54 8.36 6.33
C TRP A 380 15.90 9.69 7.02
N TYR A 381 14.92 10.54 7.29
CA TYR A 381 15.17 11.81 7.98
C TYR A 381 15.72 11.57 9.39
N THR A 382 15.18 10.58 10.10
CA THR A 382 15.66 10.18 11.42
C THR A 382 17.08 9.63 11.36
N VAL A 383 17.40 8.83 10.35
CA VAL A 383 18.74 8.29 10.11
C VAL A 383 19.73 9.41 9.84
N LEU A 384 19.43 10.37 8.97
CA LEU A 384 20.31 11.50 8.70
C LEU A 384 20.64 12.28 9.97
N ILE A 385 19.63 12.55 10.79
CA ILE A 385 19.80 13.26 12.07
C ILE A 385 20.68 12.45 13.03
N ASN A 386 20.40 11.15 13.19
CA ASN A 386 21.09 10.31 14.16
C ASN A 386 22.50 9.89 13.70
N ALA A 387 22.76 9.84 12.39
CA ALA A 387 24.08 9.60 11.82
C ALA A 387 24.97 10.86 11.80
N GLY A 388 24.45 12.02 12.21
CA GLY A 388 25.21 13.28 12.26
C GLY A 388 25.21 14.07 10.95
N GLU A 389 24.51 13.60 9.91
CA GLU A 389 24.36 14.24 8.59
C GLU A 389 23.37 15.42 8.61
N THR A 390 23.57 16.31 9.59
CA THR A 390 22.63 17.36 10.00
C THR A 390 22.38 18.38 8.88
N SER A 391 23.42 18.76 8.13
CA SER A 391 23.29 19.71 7.01
C SER A 391 22.37 19.17 5.91
N LYS A 392 22.50 17.87 5.58
CA LYS A 392 21.66 17.19 4.59
C LYS A 392 20.23 17.00 5.12
N ALA A 393 20.08 16.68 6.41
CA ALA A 393 18.77 16.63 7.06
C ALA A 393 18.01 17.96 6.93
N ILE A 394 18.67 19.09 7.26
CA ILE A 394 18.08 20.44 7.13
C ILE A 394 17.67 20.73 5.68
N GLU A 395 18.52 20.40 4.71
CA GLU A 395 18.24 20.62 3.28
C GLU A 395 16.98 19.86 2.83
N ILE A 396 16.91 18.56 3.14
CA ILE A 396 15.80 17.69 2.73
C ILE A 396 14.52 18.09 3.47
N LEU A 397 14.55 18.26 4.79
CA LEU A 397 13.38 18.67 5.57
C LEU A 397 12.83 20.01 5.08
N GLY A 398 13.70 20.97 4.76
CA GLY A 398 13.28 22.24 4.17
C GLY A 398 12.58 22.08 2.81
N LYS A 399 13.01 21.12 1.97
CA LYS A 399 12.32 20.78 0.72
C LYS A 399 10.93 20.17 0.98
N GLN A 400 10.82 19.27 1.95
CA GLN A 400 9.56 18.60 2.26
C GLN A 400 8.53 19.50 2.94
N ILE A 401 8.98 20.36 3.86
CA ILE A 401 8.12 21.36 4.50
C ILE A 401 7.49 22.30 3.49
N ARG A 402 8.18 22.64 2.38
CA ARG A 402 7.57 23.45 1.31
C ARG A 402 6.41 22.74 0.59
N LYS A 403 6.38 21.42 0.61
CA LYS A 403 5.28 20.62 0.04
C LYS A 403 4.17 20.37 1.06
N ARG A 404 4.53 20.12 2.32
CA ARG A 404 3.62 19.76 3.42
C ARG A 404 3.82 20.71 4.61
N GLU A 405 3.56 21.99 4.40
CA GLU A 405 3.84 23.03 5.43
C GLU A 405 3.03 22.81 6.71
N GLY A 406 1.86 22.19 6.59
CA GLY A 406 0.97 21.89 7.69
C GLY A 406 1.40 20.70 8.57
N ALA A 407 2.43 19.93 8.22
CA ALA A 407 2.83 18.73 8.97
C ALA A 407 3.73 19.08 10.18
N PRO A 408 3.24 19.06 11.44
CA PRO A 408 4.01 19.41 12.62
C PRO A 408 5.28 18.58 12.78
N PHE A 409 5.21 17.26 12.51
CA PHE A 409 6.34 16.35 12.68
C PHE A 409 7.57 16.74 11.85
N LEU A 410 7.39 17.22 10.62
CA LEU A 410 8.50 17.70 9.79
C LEU A 410 9.20 18.92 10.43
N TRP A 411 8.41 19.81 11.05
CA TRP A 411 8.96 20.95 11.79
C TRP A 411 9.69 20.52 13.07
N ARG A 412 9.23 19.47 13.77
CA ARG A 412 9.96 18.87 14.91
C ARG A 412 11.33 18.32 14.50
N LEU A 413 11.37 17.60 13.37
CA LEU A 413 12.63 17.09 12.84
C LEU A 413 13.57 18.23 12.42
N LEU A 414 13.04 19.30 11.85
CA LEU A 414 13.81 20.48 11.47
C LEU A 414 14.36 21.23 12.70
N GLU A 415 13.53 21.39 13.75
CA GLU A 415 13.94 21.93 15.05
C GLU A 415 15.11 21.13 15.65
N LYS A 416 14.98 19.79 15.68
CA LYS A 416 16.04 18.90 16.18
C LYS A 416 17.33 19.07 15.36
N SER A 417 17.21 19.14 14.04
CA SER A 417 18.36 19.32 13.13
C SER A 417 19.04 20.68 13.36
N TYR A 418 18.29 21.77 13.49
CA TYR A 418 18.87 23.09 13.78
C TYR A 418 19.56 23.14 15.14
N SER A 419 18.99 22.48 16.16
CA SER A 419 19.58 22.41 17.48
C SER A 419 20.94 21.71 17.45
N LEU A 420 21.04 20.58 16.75
CA LEU A 420 22.30 19.84 16.55
C LEU A 420 23.34 20.64 15.75
N ALA A 421 22.89 21.50 14.82
CA ALA A 421 23.75 22.40 14.06
C ALA A 421 24.17 23.68 14.82
N GLY A 422 23.77 23.86 16.09
CA GLY A 422 24.04 25.08 16.85
C GLY A 422 23.24 26.31 16.40
N ARG A 423 22.16 26.12 15.65
CA ARG A 423 21.30 27.18 15.10
C ARG A 423 20.08 27.43 15.98
N SER A 424 20.30 27.83 17.23
CA SER A 424 19.25 27.92 18.26
C SER A 424 18.09 28.87 17.91
N ALA A 425 18.36 29.96 17.19
CA ALA A 425 17.31 30.89 16.75
C ALA A 425 16.37 30.22 15.74
N ASP A 426 16.92 29.49 14.76
CA ASP A 426 16.13 28.77 13.75
C ASP A 426 15.36 27.60 14.38
N ALA A 427 15.97 26.88 15.33
CA ALA A 427 15.31 25.84 16.09
C ALA A 427 14.07 26.37 16.82
N SER A 428 14.17 27.55 17.47
CA SER A 428 13.03 28.19 18.14
C SER A 428 11.90 28.55 17.18
N VAL A 429 12.22 29.00 15.95
CA VAL A 429 11.20 29.29 14.92
C VAL A 429 10.48 28.01 14.50
N ALA A 430 11.22 26.94 14.21
CA ALA A 430 10.64 25.65 13.84
C ALA A 430 9.75 25.08 14.97
N SER A 431 10.21 25.15 16.22
CA SER A 431 9.47 24.74 17.41
C SER A 431 8.13 25.48 17.55
N LYS A 432 8.15 26.81 17.43
CA LYS A 432 6.94 27.65 17.48
C LYS A 432 5.94 27.28 16.38
N LYS A 433 6.43 27.04 15.16
CA LYS A 433 5.59 26.62 14.03
C LYS A 433 4.96 25.26 14.27
N ALA A 434 5.73 24.27 14.74
CA ALA A 434 5.22 22.95 15.08
C ALA A 434 4.12 23.01 16.17
N ASN A 435 4.37 23.75 17.26
CA ASN A 435 3.39 23.94 18.34
C ASN A 435 2.12 24.65 17.85
N ALA A 436 2.24 25.65 16.97
CA ALA A 436 1.10 26.35 16.40
C ALA A 436 0.25 25.42 15.51
N LEU A 437 0.89 24.58 14.70
CA LEU A 437 0.20 23.60 13.86
C LEU A 437 -0.52 22.53 14.68
N GLN A 438 0.16 21.91 15.65
CA GLN A 438 -0.45 20.97 16.60
C GLN A 438 -1.69 21.59 17.27
N SER A 439 -1.55 22.84 17.73
CA SER A 439 -2.66 23.57 18.37
C SER A 439 -3.82 23.84 17.41
N SER A 440 -3.57 23.98 16.10
CA SER A 440 -4.61 24.38 15.13
C SER A 440 -5.54 23.26 14.67
N TYR A 441 -5.15 21.99 14.81
CA TYR A 441 -5.92 20.88 14.22
C TYR A 441 -7.09 20.41 15.06
N PHE A 442 -6.94 20.31 16.39
CA PHE A 442 -7.95 19.66 17.24
C PHE A 442 -8.22 20.43 18.56
N HIS A 443 -7.84 21.71 18.65
CA HIS A 443 -8.18 22.61 19.76
C HIS A 443 -9.12 23.74 19.37
#